data_AF-A0A932T9K4-F1
#
_entry.id   AF-A0A932T9K4-F1
#
_cell.length_a   1.000
_cell.length_b   1.000
_cell.length_c   1.000
_cell.angle_alpha   90.00
_cell.angle_beta   90.00
_cell.angle_gamma   90.00
#
_symmetry.space_group_name_H-M   'P 1'
#
loop_
_entity.id
_entity.type
_entity.pdbx_description
1 polymer ?
#
loop_
_entity_poly.entity_id
_entity_poly.type
_entity_poly.pdbx_seq_one_letter_code
_entity_poly.pdbx_strand_id
1 'polypeptide(L)'
;MKKTDKFISGWMIALINIAAISNVKNFPLLAEYGLSVVSFLILAAFFFFIPVAFTAAELASTWPEKGIYTWAKQAFGSKIGFLAIWLQWASNVIWYPTILSFIAGTVAYTIHPELATHRVFIFSVVLIVFWTFTFLNFFGMH
;
A
#
# COMPACT_ATOMS: atom_id res chain seq x y z
N MET A 1 24.95 -2.34 25.34
CA MET A 1 23.89 -1.37 24.99
C MET A 1 22.55 -2.05 25.19
N LYS A 2 21.75 -1.64 26.18
CA LYS A 2 20.39 -2.16 26.37
C LYS A 2 19.56 -1.71 25.17
N LYS A 3 19.04 -2.65 24.37
CA LYS A 3 17.94 -2.34 23.44
C LYS A 3 16.80 -1.82 24.30
N THR A 4 16.48 -0.54 24.15
CA THR A 4 15.27 0.03 24.73
C THR A 4 14.12 -0.60 23.96
N ASP A 5 13.51 -1.65 24.53
CA ASP A 5 12.33 -2.27 23.93
C ASP A 5 11.22 -1.22 23.94
N LYS A 6 11.06 -0.53 22.80
CA LYS A 6 9.98 0.42 22.60
C LYS A 6 8.71 -0.42 22.58
N PHE A 7 8.03 -0.49 23.72
CA PHE A 7 6.80 -1.26 23.86
C PHE A 7 5.72 -0.59 23.02
N ILE A 8 5.53 -1.08 21.80
CA ILE A 8 4.47 -0.60 20.92
C ILE A 8 3.18 -1.24 21.43
N SER A 9 2.28 -0.43 21.99
CA SER A 9 0.95 -0.89 22.40
C SER A 9 0.24 -1.54 21.21
N GLY A 10 -0.49 -2.64 21.43
CA GLY A 10 -1.24 -3.32 20.36
C GLY A 10 -2.20 -2.39 19.62
N TRP A 11 -2.72 -1.38 20.30
CA TRP A 11 -3.54 -0.33 19.69
C TRP A 11 -2.71 0.57 18.75
N MET A 12 -1.49 0.92 19.12
CA MET A 12 -0.61 1.67 18.21
C MET A 12 -0.27 0.86 16.94
N ILE A 13 -0.05 -0.45 17.05
CA ILE A 13 0.15 -1.34 15.90
C ILE A 13 -1.10 -1.36 15.00
N ALA A 14 -2.29 -1.47 15.59
CA ALA A 14 -3.53 -1.45 14.83
C ALA A 14 -3.75 -0.12 14.10
N LEU A 15 -3.48 1.03 14.75
CA LEU A 15 -3.55 2.34 14.10
C LEU A 15 -2.57 2.48 12.93
N ILE A 16 -1.33 2.01 13.08
CA ILE A 16 -0.34 2.03 12.00
C ILE A 16 -0.81 1.19 10.81
N ASN A 17 -1.39 0.02 11.05
CA ASN A 17 -1.94 -0.83 9.99
C ASN A 17 -3.15 -0.19 9.30
N ILE A 18 -4.06 0.43 10.05
CA ILE A 18 -5.20 1.17 9.48
C ILE A 18 -4.68 2.29 8.57
N ALA A 19 -3.70 3.07 9.04
CA ALA A 19 -3.11 4.15 8.25
C ALA A 19 -2.40 3.63 6.99
N ALA A 20 -1.74 2.47 7.06
CA ALA A 20 -1.05 1.85 5.93
C ALA A 20 -2.02 1.32 4.86
N ILE A 21 -3.19 0.82 5.25
CA ILE A 21 -4.16 0.20 4.34
C ILE A 21 -5.14 1.24 3.78
N SER A 22 -5.47 2.26 4.58
CA SER A 22 -6.51 3.24 4.22
C SER A 22 -6.07 4.11 3.05
N ASN A 23 -6.78 4.00 1.92
CA ASN A 23 -6.50 4.78 0.72
C ASN A 23 -7.76 5.46 0.20
N VAL A 24 -7.81 6.79 0.34
CA VAL A 24 -8.94 7.65 -0.08
C VAL A 24 -9.19 7.56 -1.59
N LYS A 25 -8.16 7.28 -2.40
CA LYS A 25 -8.27 7.15 -3.86
C LYS A 25 -9.32 6.12 -4.29
N ASN A 26 -9.53 5.06 -3.50
CA ASN A 26 -10.44 4.00 -3.89
C ASN A 26 -11.92 4.32 -3.56
N PHE A 27 -12.19 5.38 -2.79
CA PHE A 27 -13.54 5.70 -2.33
C PHE A 27 -14.49 6.13 -3.45
N PRO A 28 -14.07 6.93 -4.46
CA PRO A 28 -14.94 7.25 -5.59
C PRO A 28 -15.39 6.02 -6.37
N LEU A 29 -14.50 5.04 -6.55
CA LEU A 29 -14.83 3.78 -7.21
C LEU A 29 -15.82 2.95 -6.38
N LEU A 30 -15.66 2.93 -5.05
CA LEU A 30 -16.62 2.26 -4.15
C LEU A 30 -17.98 2.98 -4.12
N ALA A 31 -18.00 4.31 -4.26
CA ALA A 31 -19.22 5.11 -4.26
C ALA A 31 -20.09 4.86 -5.50
N GLU A 32 -19.49 4.51 -6.64
CA GLU A 32 -20.22 4.18 -7.88
C GLU A 32 -21.12 2.93 -7.71
N TYR A 33 -20.72 1.99 -6.86
CA TYR A 33 -21.49 0.79 -6.54
C TYR A 33 -22.64 1.03 -5.53
N GLY A 34 -22.77 2.25 -4.99
CA GLY A 34 -23.83 2.60 -4.05
C GLY A 34 -23.86 1.73 -2.79
N LEU A 35 -25.05 1.49 -2.24
CA LEU A 35 -25.21 0.70 -1.00
C LEU A 35 -24.81 -0.78 -1.14
N SER A 36 -24.83 -1.33 -2.35
CA SER A 36 -24.46 -2.73 -2.60
C SER A 36 -23.00 -3.03 -2.22
N VAL A 37 -22.12 -2.02 -2.26
CA VAL A 37 -20.71 -2.17 -1.86
C VAL A 37 -20.56 -2.63 -0.42
N VAL A 38 -21.48 -2.26 0.48
CA VAL A 38 -21.42 -2.63 1.90
C VAL A 38 -21.54 -4.15 2.05
N SER A 39 -22.47 -4.78 1.34
CA SER A 39 -22.63 -6.24 1.34
C SER A 39 -21.39 -6.95 0.80
N PHE A 40 -20.79 -6.43 -0.27
CA PHE A 40 -19.55 -6.98 -0.83
C PHE A 40 -18.36 -6.82 0.13
N LEU A 41 -18.25 -5.68 0.82
CA LEU A 41 -17.18 -5.44 1.80
C LEU A 41 -17.33 -6.35 3.03
N ILE A 42 -18.54 -6.57 3.52
CA ILE A 42 -18.79 -7.53 4.61
C ILE A 42 -18.38 -8.94 4.17
N LEU A 43 -18.79 -9.36 2.98
CA LEU A 43 -18.42 -10.66 2.45
C LEU A 43 -16.90 -10.80 2.29
N ALA A 44 -16.23 -9.81 1.71
CA ALA A 44 -14.78 -9.78 1.57
C ALA A 44 -14.07 -9.77 2.93
N ALA A 45 -14.62 -9.08 3.93
CA ALA A 45 -14.06 -9.05 5.26
C ALA A 45 -14.05 -10.46 5.89
N PHE A 46 -15.16 -11.18 5.83
CA PHE A 46 -15.29 -12.52 6.41
C PHE A 46 -14.51 -13.59 5.64
N PHE A 47 -14.60 -13.60 4.30
CA PHE A 47 -14.03 -14.68 3.49
C PHE A 47 -12.59 -14.45 3.07
N PHE A 48 -12.09 -13.21 3.11
CA PHE A 48 -10.74 -12.89 2.64
C PHE A 48 -9.91 -12.17 3.72
N PHE A 49 -10.38 -11.04 4.25
CA PHE A 49 -9.57 -10.22 5.15
C PHE A 49 -9.25 -10.91 6.48
N ILE A 50 -10.26 -11.45 7.17
CA ILE A 50 -10.10 -12.11 8.46
C ILE A 50 -9.20 -13.36 8.34
N PRO A 51 -9.43 -14.29 7.39
CA PRO A 51 -8.55 -15.45 7.23
C PRO A 51 -7.09 -15.08 6.92
N VAL A 52 -6.88 -14.09 6.07
CA VAL A 52 -5.52 -13.61 5.72
C VAL A 52 -4.85 -12.96 6.94
N ALA A 53 -5.59 -12.17 7.73
CA ALA A 53 -5.05 -11.54 8.93
C ALA A 53 -4.60 -12.56 9.99
N PHE A 54 -5.40 -13.61 10.22
CA PHE A 54 -5.01 -14.69 11.14
C PHE A 54 -3.79 -15.47 10.64
N THR A 55 -3.79 -15.84 9.36
CA THR A 55 -2.64 -16.55 8.76
C THR A 55 -1.36 -15.71 8.84
N ALA A 56 -1.44 -14.41 8.53
CA ALA A 56 -0.32 -13.49 8.63
C ALA A 56 0.15 -13.32 10.08
N ALA A 57 -0.77 -13.31 11.05
CA ALA A 57 -0.43 -13.24 12.47
C ALA A 57 0.34 -14.48 12.94
N GLU A 58 -0.12 -15.69 12.58
CA GLU A 58 0.57 -16.94 12.91
C GLU A 58 1.95 -17.05 12.26
N LEU A 59 2.07 -16.65 10.99
CA LEU A 59 3.35 -16.65 10.27
C LEU A 59 4.33 -15.61 10.85
N ALA A 60 3.83 -14.43 11.22
CA ALA A 60 4.64 -13.39 11.84
C ALA A 60 5.14 -13.78 13.24
N SER A 61 4.35 -14.50 14.04
CA SER A 61 4.80 -15.00 15.34
C SER A 61 5.78 -16.18 15.21
N THR A 62 5.62 -17.01 14.17
CA THR A 62 6.48 -18.19 13.96
C THR A 62 7.82 -17.82 13.33
N TRP A 63 7.84 -16.86 12.39
CA TRP A 63 9.05 -16.38 11.71
C TRP A 63 9.11 -14.84 11.67
N PRO A 64 9.56 -14.20 12.76
CA PRO A 64 9.46 -12.75 12.93
C PRO A 64 10.43 -11.94 12.06
N GLU A 65 11.53 -12.53 11.60
CA GLU A 65 12.67 -11.75 11.09
C GLU A 65 12.59 -11.34 9.61
N LYS A 66 11.77 -11.98 8.76
CA LYS A 66 12.01 -11.93 7.29
C LYS A 66 10.77 -11.86 6.38
N GLY A 67 9.57 -11.62 6.94
CA GLY A 67 8.35 -11.31 6.19
C GLY A 67 7.94 -12.33 5.12
N ILE A 68 7.22 -11.86 4.09
CA ILE A 68 6.57 -12.69 3.05
C ILE A 68 7.56 -13.61 2.32
N TYR A 69 8.79 -13.15 2.07
CA TYR A 69 9.83 -13.98 1.43
C TYR A 69 10.10 -15.27 2.21
N THR A 70 10.31 -15.15 3.52
CA THR A 70 10.65 -16.31 4.35
C THR A 70 9.46 -17.22 4.56
N TRP A 71 8.25 -16.66 4.71
CA TRP A 71 7.03 -17.47 4.84
C TRP A 71 6.80 -18.32 3.59
N ALA A 72 6.89 -17.71 2.39
CA ALA A 72 6.73 -18.42 1.13
C ALA A 72 7.88 -19.39 0.85
N LYS A 73 9.13 -19.04 1.21
CA LYS A 73 10.29 -19.93 1.07
C LYS A 73 10.18 -21.17 1.95
N GLN A 74 9.70 -21.03 3.18
CA GLN A 74 9.59 -22.14 4.12
C GLN A 74 8.51 -23.14 3.70
N ALA A 75 7.41 -22.66 3.12
CA ALA A 75 6.30 -23.51 2.68
C ALA A 75 6.54 -24.14 1.29
N PHE A 76 7.08 -23.39 0.33
CA PHE A 76 7.10 -23.78 -1.09
C PHE A 76 8.50 -23.77 -1.74
N GLY A 77 9.55 -23.47 -0.97
CA GLY A 77 10.92 -23.42 -1.45
C GLY A 77 11.37 -22.07 -2.01
N SER A 78 12.66 -21.97 -2.34
CA SER A 78 13.33 -20.69 -2.66
C SER A 78 12.79 -19.97 -3.89
N LYS A 79 12.35 -20.68 -4.93
CA LYS A 79 11.82 -20.10 -6.16
C LYS A 79 10.53 -19.32 -5.92
N ILE A 80 9.60 -19.91 -5.16
CA ILE A 80 8.33 -19.28 -4.81
C ILE A 80 8.53 -18.14 -3.81
N GLY A 81 9.47 -18.29 -2.86
CA GLY A 81 9.88 -17.19 -1.99
C GLY A 81 10.37 -15.97 -2.77
N PHE A 82 11.24 -16.18 -3.77
CA PHE A 82 11.71 -15.11 -4.64
C PHE A 82 10.58 -14.47 -5.45
N LEU A 83 9.68 -15.29 -6.02
CA LEU A 83 8.52 -14.77 -6.74
C LEU A 83 7.62 -13.91 -5.84
N ALA A 84 7.38 -14.34 -4.60
CA ALA A 84 6.52 -13.62 -3.67
C ALA A 84 7.06 -12.22 -3.33
N ILE A 85 8.36 -12.12 -3.01
CA ILE A 85 8.98 -10.81 -2.75
C ILE A 85 9.06 -9.94 -4.01
N TRP A 86 9.27 -10.57 -5.18
CA TRP A 86 9.27 -9.85 -6.45
C TRP A 86 7.88 -9.29 -6.79
N LEU A 87 6.81 -10.06 -6.58
CA LEU A 87 5.43 -9.61 -6.77
C LEU A 87 5.07 -8.48 -5.79
N GLN A 88 5.50 -8.57 -4.54
CA GLN A 88 5.34 -7.50 -3.57
C GLN A 88 6.04 -6.21 -4.03
N TRP A 89 7.28 -6.32 -4.52
CA TRP A 89 8.00 -5.18 -5.05
C TRP A 89 7.32 -4.59 -6.31
N ALA A 90 6.94 -5.44 -7.28
CA ALA A 90 6.28 -5.02 -8.51
C ALA A 90 4.93 -4.33 -8.23
N SER A 91 4.15 -4.84 -7.28
CA SER A 91 2.90 -4.22 -6.82
C SER A 91 3.12 -2.81 -6.29
N ASN A 92 4.16 -2.61 -5.47
CA ASN A 92 4.52 -1.28 -4.96
C ASN A 92 4.92 -0.32 -6.09
N VAL A 93 5.72 -0.78 -7.06
CA VAL A 93 6.14 0.03 -8.22
C VAL A 93 4.93 0.52 -9.03
N ILE A 94 3.94 -0.34 -9.27
CA ILE A 94 2.72 0.02 -10.02
C ILE A 94 1.82 0.96 -9.21
N TRP A 95 1.84 0.84 -7.88
CA TRP A 95 1.03 1.67 -7.00
C TRP A 95 1.47 3.15 -6.99
N TYR A 96 2.78 3.44 -7.05
CA TYR A 96 3.31 4.81 -6.98
C TYR A 96 2.79 5.77 -8.07
N PRO A 97 2.85 5.45 -9.38
CA PRO A 97 2.30 6.33 -10.40
C PRO A 97 0.80 6.55 -10.24
N THR A 98 0.08 5.54 -9.76
CA THR A 98 -1.38 5.60 -9.60
C THR A 98 -1.77 6.60 -8.51
N ILE A 99 -1.08 6.61 -7.37
CA ILE A 99 -1.37 7.58 -6.29
C ILE A 99 -0.90 9.00 -6.68
N LEU A 100 0.24 9.13 -7.36
CA LEU A 100 0.72 10.42 -7.87
C LEU A 100 -0.25 11.03 -8.87
N SER A 101 -0.85 10.21 -9.75
CA SER A 101 -1.85 10.68 -10.72
C SER A 101 -3.11 11.19 -10.02
N PHE A 102 -3.54 10.52 -8.94
CA PHE A 102 -4.67 10.98 -8.12
C PHE A 102 -4.36 12.33 -7.47
N ILE A 103 -3.19 12.48 -6.84
CA ILE A 103 -2.76 13.74 -6.21
C ILE A 103 -2.68 14.86 -7.26
N ALA A 104 -2.06 14.60 -8.41
CA ALA A 104 -1.95 15.55 -9.51
C ALA A 104 -3.34 16.00 -9.99
N GLY A 105 -4.28 15.07 -10.16
CA GLY A 105 -5.67 15.37 -10.53
C GLY A 105 -6.39 16.22 -9.48
N THR A 106 -6.24 15.91 -8.19
CA THR A 106 -6.84 16.71 -7.10
C THR A 106 -6.28 18.13 -7.04
N VAL A 107 -4.97 18.29 -7.18
CA VAL A 107 -4.32 19.62 -7.21
C VAL A 107 -4.75 20.39 -8.46
N ALA A 108 -4.76 19.75 -9.63
CA ALA A 108 -5.20 20.35 -10.88
C ALA A 108 -6.64 20.86 -10.78
N TYR A 109 -7.55 20.05 -10.23
CA TYR A 109 -8.96 20.40 -10.05
C TYR A 109 -9.15 21.63 -9.14
N THR A 110 -8.28 21.82 -8.14
CA THR A 110 -8.35 22.94 -7.21
C THR A 110 -7.90 24.26 -7.86
N ILE A 111 -6.97 24.21 -8.83
CA ILE A 111 -6.45 25.40 -9.52
C ILE A 111 -7.31 25.74 -10.74
N HIS A 112 -7.55 24.76 -11.62
CA HIS A 112 -8.37 24.92 -12.81
C HIS A 112 -8.97 23.57 -13.22
N PRO A 113 -10.31 23.41 -13.21
CA PRO A 113 -10.95 22.12 -13.47
C PRO A 113 -10.58 21.49 -14.83
N GLU A 114 -10.35 22.30 -15.86
CA GLU A 114 -9.96 21.83 -17.20
C GLU A 114 -8.56 21.16 -17.21
N LEU A 115 -7.65 21.55 -16.32
CA LEU A 115 -6.33 20.93 -16.19
C LEU A 115 -6.40 19.51 -15.63
N ALA A 116 -7.46 19.17 -14.89
CA ALA A 116 -7.66 17.84 -14.33
C ALA A 116 -8.04 16.78 -15.38
N THR A 117 -8.47 17.18 -16.58
CA THR A 117 -8.78 16.27 -17.69
C THR A 117 -7.67 16.22 -18.75
N HIS A 118 -6.73 17.17 -18.73
CA HIS A 118 -5.59 17.20 -19.64
C HIS A 118 -4.55 16.12 -19.31
N ARG A 119 -4.59 15.00 -20.06
CA ARG A 119 -3.69 13.85 -19.89
C ARG A 119 -2.20 14.21 -19.92
N VAL A 120 -1.80 15.14 -20.79
CA VAL A 120 -0.39 15.57 -20.92
C VAL A 120 0.08 16.34 -19.68
N PHE A 121 -0.80 17.17 -19.09
CA PHE A 121 -0.50 17.91 -17.88
C PHE A 121 -0.29 16.97 -16.69
N ILE A 122 -1.25 16.06 -16.45
CA ILE A 122 -1.13 15.07 -15.36
C ILE A 122 0.12 14.21 -15.53
N PHE A 123 0.40 13.71 -16.74
CA PHE A 123 1.57 12.90 -17.00
C PHE A 123 2.89 13.64 -16.70
N SER A 124 2.98 14.91 -17.12
CA SER A 124 4.16 15.74 -16.88
C SER A 124 4.37 16.00 -15.38
N VAL A 125 3.30 16.31 -14.65
CA VAL A 125 3.34 16.53 -13.19
C VAL A 125 3.79 15.25 -12.48
N VAL A 126 3.23 14.09 -12.83
CA VAL A 126 3.61 12.80 -12.25
C VAL A 126 5.09 12.51 -12.46
N LEU A 127 5.62 12.73 -13.68
CA LEU A 127 7.05 12.52 -13.97
C LEU A 127 7.94 13.44 -13.15
N ILE A 128 7.65 14.75 -13.12
CA ILE A 128 8.46 15.73 -12.38
C ILE A 128 8.48 15.37 -10.90
N VAL A 129 7.32 15.10 -10.31
CA VAL A 129 7.19 14.77 -8.89
C VAL A 129 7.88 13.44 -8.57
N PHE A 130 7.68 12.41 -9.40
CA PHE A 130 8.32 11.11 -9.22
C PHE A 130 9.86 11.23 -9.20
N TRP A 131 10.45 11.86 -10.21
CA TRP A 131 11.90 12.04 -10.29
C TRP A 131 12.44 12.96 -9.20
N THR A 132 11.68 13.98 -8.79
CA THR A 132 12.06 14.83 -7.65
C THR A 132 12.15 13.99 -6.38
N PHE A 133 11.15 13.17 -6.07
CA PHE A 133 11.19 12.27 -4.92
C PHE A 133 12.30 11.22 -5.03
N THR A 134 12.55 10.67 -6.21
CA THR A 134 13.68 9.75 -6.44
C THR A 134 15.02 10.44 -6.16
N PHE A 135 15.19 11.67 -6.64
CA PHE A 135 16.40 12.45 -6.42
C PHE A 135 16.60 12.77 -4.94
N LEU A 136 15.55 13.22 -4.25
CA LEU A 136 15.57 13.47 -2.81
C LEU A 136 15.90 12.20 -2.01
N ASN A 137 15.40 11.04 -2.42
CA ASN A 137 15.75 9.77 -1.77
C ASN A 137 17.25 9.44 -1.86
N PHE A 138 17.95 9.88 -2.91
CA PHE A 138 19.40 9.69 -3.02
C PHE A 138 20.20 10.55 -2.03
N PHE A 139 19.66 11.66 -1.52
CA PHE A 139 20.33 12.50 -0.51
C PHE A 139 20.19 11.98 0.93
N GLY A 140 19.44 10.89 1.13
CA GLY A 140 19.44 10.12 2.37
C GLY A 140 18.31 10.46 3.32
N MET A 141 17.54 9.43 3.67
CA MET A 141 16.83 9.35 4.96
C MET A 141 17.84 8.84 5.98
N HIS A 142 18.49 9.75 6.71
CA HIS A 142 19.34 9.41 7.86
C HIS A 142 18.50 9.08 9.09
#